data_AF-A0A519KWM8-F1
#
_entry.id   AF-A0A519KWM8-F1
#
_cell.length_a   1.000
_cell.length_b   1.000
_cell.length_c   1.000
_cell.angle_alpha   90.00
_cell.angle_beta   90.00
_cell.angle_gamma   90.00
#
_symmetry.space_group_name_H-M   'P 1'
#
loop_
_entity.id
_entity.type
_entity.pdbx_description
1 polymer ?
#
loop_
_entity_poly.entity_id
_entity_poly.type
_entity_poly.pdbx_seq_one_letter_code
_entity_poly.pdbx_strand_id
1 'polypeptide(L)'
;MNSGTDRARRYLQTAAGVTVDGQIGPITLAAVQRVGATEIVQRISDRRNAFYRSLQTFPTFGKGWMRRLHEVTGQALGWAR
;
A
#
# COMPACT_ATOMS: atom_id res chain seq x y z
N MET A 1 1.68 -7.83 10.92
CA MET A 1 1.50 -7.45 9.50
C MET A 1 0.76 -8.59 8.79
N ASN A 2 -0.44 -8.36 8.27
CA ASN A 2 -1.39 -9.46 7.97
C ASN A 2 -1.45 -9.84 6.47
N SER A 3 -0.37 -9.62 5.70
CA SER A 3 -0.41 -9.82 4.24
C SER A 3 0.89 -10.33 3.61
N GLY A 4 1.94 -10.57 4.39
CA GLY A 4 3.25 -11.02 3.90
C GLY A 4 4.09 -9.94 3.22
N THR A 5 5.41 -10.08 3.29
CA THR A 5 6.39 -9.16 2.68
C THR A 5 6.32 -9.18 1.14
N ASP A 6 5.99 -10.33 0.53
CA ASP A 6 5.83 -10.44 -0.93
C ASP A 6 4.72 -9.55 -1.48
N ARG A 7 3.58 -9.45 -0.79
CA ARG A 7 2.50 -8.56 -1.23
C ARG A 7 2.89 -7.10 -1.09
N ALA A 8 3.62 -6.75 -0.03
CA ALA A 8 4.06 -5.38 0.22
C ALA A 8 4.97 -4.85 -0.90
N ARG A 9 6.00 -5.62 -1.28
CA ARG A 9 6.92 -5.23 -2.38
C ARG A 9 6.18 -5.09 -3.72
N ARG A 10 5.25 -6.01 -4.02
CA ARG A 10 4.44 -5.96 -5.25
C ARG A 10 3.47 -4.78 -5.27
N TYR A 11 2.91 -4.42 -4.11
CA TYR A 11 2.06 -3.24 -4.00
C TYR A 11 2.84 -1.94 -4.22
N LEU A 12 4.07 -1.85 -3.68
CA LEU A 12 4.95 -0.71 -3.94
C LEU A 12 5.25 -0.56 -5.43
N GLN A 13 5.62 -1.64 -6.11
CA GLN A 13 5.88 -1.63 -7.56
C GLN A 13 4.65 -1.24 -8.38
N THR A 14 3.48 -1.78 -8.01
CA THR A 14 2.20 -1.40 -8.64
C THR A 14 1.92 0.09 -8.45
N ALA A 15 2.09 0.61 -7.23
CA ALA A 15 1.87 2.01 -6.92
C ALA A 15 2.87 2.94 -7.65
N ALA A 16 4.12 2.49 -7.79
CA ALA A 16 5.17 3.20 -8.52
C ALA A 16 5.02 3.12 -10.05
N GLY A 17 4.11 2.29 -10.57
CA GLY A 17 3.89 2.12 -12.02
C GLY A 17 5.03 1.40 -12.73
N VAL A 18 5.73 0.50 -12.05
CA VAL A 18 6.83 -0.31 -12.62
C VAL A 18 6.42 -1.78 -12.73
N THR A 19 7.23 -2.56 -13.46
CA THR A 19 7.08 -4.02 -13.54
C THR A 19 7.04 -4.64 -12.14
N VAL A 20 6.06 -5.53 -11.92
CA VAL A 20 5.78 -6.15 -10.62
C VAL A 20 6.50 -7.51 -10.51
N ASP A 21 7.82 -7.48 -10.55
CA ASP A 21 8.69 -8.67 -10.44
C ASP A 21 8.96 -9.09 -8.98
N GLY A 22 8.56 -8.28 -8.00
CA GLY A 22 8.82 -8.49 -6.58
C GLY A 22 10.24 -8.10 -6.13
N GLN A 23 11.08 -7.55 -6.99
CA GLN A 23 12.43 -7.11 -6.67
C GLN A 23 12.50 -5.58 -6.55
N ILE A 24 12.84 -5.10 -5.35
CA ILE A 24 13.01 -3.65 -5.12
C ILE A 24 14.42 -3.25 -5.52
N GLY A 25 14.62 -2.97 -6.82
CA GLY A 25 15.87 -2.47 -7.38
C GLY A 25 15.87 -0.96 -7.66
N PRO A 26 16.96 -0.43 -8.25
CA PRO A 26 17.11 0.99 -8.56
C PRO A 26 15.97 1.59 -9.39
N ILE A 27 15.41 0.82 -10.34
CA ILE A 27 14.26 1.25 -11.16
C ILE A 27 13.04 1.53 -10.29
N THR A 28 12.72 0.62 -9.36
CA THR A 28 11.60 0.78 -8.43
C THR A 28 11.82 1.98 -7.53
N LEU A 29 13.03 2.14 -6.97
CA LEU A 29 13.35 3.27 -6.09
C LEU A 29 13.25 4.62 -6.82
N ALA A 30 13.79 4.72 -8.03
CA ALA A 30 13.69 5.93 -8.85
C ALA A 30 12.24 6.26 -9.21
N ALA A 31 11.42 5.26 -9.53
CA ALA A 31 10.00 5.46 -9.82
C ALA A 31 9.22 5.93 -8.57
N VAL A 32 9.46 5.33 -7.41
CA VAL A 32 8.87 5.76 -6.13
C VAL A 32 9.20 7.22 -5.85
N GLN A 33 10.46 7.63 -6.06
CA GLN A 33 10.88 9.02 -5.88
C GLN A 33 10.16 9.97 -6.86
N ARG A 34 10.03 9.59 -8.13
CA ARG A 34 9.33 10.41 -9.14
C ARG A 34 7.83 10.55 -8.87
N VAL A 35 7.17 9.49 -8.42
CA VAL A 35 5.73 9.51 -8.09
C VAL A 35 5.47 10.34 -6.84
N GLY A 36 6.42 10.35 -5.89
CA GLY A 36 6.32 11.11 -4.65
C GLY A 36 5.63 10.34 -3.53
N ALA A 37 6.05 10.61 -2.29
CA ALA A 37 5.64 9.85 -1.11
C ALA A 37 4.13 9.89 -0.86
N THR A 38 3.51 11.07 -0.97
CA THR A 38 2.05 11.26 -0.78
C THR A 38 1.23 10.37 -1.71
N GLU A 39 1.57 10.39 -3.00
CA GLU A 39 0.86 9.61 -4.03
C GLU A 39 1.08 8.10 -3.84
N ILE A 40 2.31 7.69 -3.48
CA ILE A 40 2.61 6.28 -3.17
C ILE A 40 1.80 5.79 -1.97
N VAL A 41 1.72 6.57 -0.89
CA VAL A 41 0.92 6.24 0.29
C VAL A 41 -0.55 6.07 -0.09
N GLN A 42 -1.11 7.02 -0.85
CA GLN A 42 -2.51 6.99 -1.28
C GLN A 42 -2.81 5.73 -2.11
N ARG A 43 -2.01 5.45 -3.15
CA ARG A 43 -2.18 4.27 -4.01
C ARG A 43 -2.10 2.95 -3.25
N ILE A 44 -1.15 2.82 -2.33
CA ILE A 44 -1.00 1.62 -1.51
C ILE A 44 -2.22 1.46 -0.57
N SER A 45 -2.67 2.55 0.05
CA SER A 45 -3.84 2.53 0.93
C SER A 45 -5.11 2.16 0.19
N ASP A 46 -5.34 2.69 -1.00
CA ASP A 46 -6.50 2.36 -1.84
C ASP A 46 -6.49 0.89 -2.26
N ARG A 47 -5.31 0.37 -2.64
CA ARG A 47 -5.15 -1.05 -2.97
C ARG A 47 -5.42 -1.95 -1.75
N ARG A 48 -5.00 -1.55 -0.55
CA ARG A 48 -5.31 -2.30 0.69
C ARG A 48 -6.79 -2.25 1.04
N ASN A 49 -7.44 -1.10 0.89
CA ASN A 49 -8.88 -0.95 1.08
C ASN A 49 -9.65 -1.91 0.15
N ALA A 50 -9.33 -1.91 -1.14
CA ALA A 50 -9.94 -2.82 -2.12
C ALA A 50 -9.69 -4.28 -1.76
N PHE A 51 -8.46 -4.65 -1.39
CA PHE A 51 -8.13 -6.01 -0.96
C PHE A 51 -8.95 -6.43 0.27
N TYR A 52 -9.01 -5.62 1.32
CA TYR A 52 -9.79 -5.96 2.51
C TYR A 52 -11.26 -6.17 2.17
N ARG A 53 -11.86 -5.28 1.38
CA ARG A 53 -13.27 -5.39 0.95
C ARG A 53 -13.55 -6.63 0.10
N SER A 54 -12.55 -7.17 -0.58
CA SER A 54 -12.69 -8.41 -1.37
C SER A 54 -12.71 -9.69 -0.52
N LEU A 55 -12.32 -9.63 0.77
CA LEU A 55 -12.24 -10.82 1.62
C LEU A 55 -13.63 -11.22 2.13
N GLN A 56 -13.94 -12.52 2.06
CA GLN A 56 -15.18 -13.09 2.62
C GLN A 56 -15.35 -12.83 4.12
N THR A 57 -14.26 -12.62 4.84
CA THR A 57 -14.23 -12.35 6.29
C THR A 57 -14.36 -10.87 6.64
N PHE A 58 -14.49 -9.99 5.63
CA PHE A 58 -14.69 -8.55 5.83
C PHE A 58 -15.93 -8.20 6.68
N PRO A 59 -17.10 -8.88 6.58
CA PRO A 59 -18.23 -8.58 7.46
C PRO A 59 -17.90 -8.73 8.95
N THR A 60 -17.01 -9.65 9.31
CA THR A 60 -16.61 -9.91 10.70
C THR A 60 -15.51 -8.96 11.17
N PHE A 61 -14.48 -8.72 10.35
CA PHE A 61 -13.26 -8.01 10.79
C PHE A 61 -13.01 -6.65 10.11
N GLY A 62 -13.78 -6.34 9.07
CA GLY A 62 -13.53 -5.23 8.14
C GLY A 62 -13.50 -3.87 8.82
N LYS A 63 -14.40 -3.62 9.79
CA LYS A 63 -14.39 -2.37 10.58
C LYS A 63 -13.03 -2.14 11.27
N GLY A 64 -12.47 -3.20 11.86
CA GLY A 64 -11.16 -3.13 12.52
C GLY A 64 -10.00 -2.95 11.54
N TRP A 65 -10.09 -3.54 10.35
CA TRP A 65 -9.06 -3.35 9.32
C TRP A 65 -9.09 -1.93 8.73
N MET A 66 -10.28 -1.39 8.47
CA MET A 66 -10.46 -0.04 7.93
C MET A 66 -9.96 1.03 8.92
N ARG A 67 -10.28 0.90 10.21
CA ARG A 67 -9.77 1.82 11.25
C ARG A 67 -8.23 1.88 11.24
N ARG A 68 -7.57 0.72 11.29
CA ARG A 68 -6.10 0.64 11.26
C ARG A 68 -5.52 1.17 9.95
N LEU A 69 -6.20 0.94 8.82
CA LEU A 69 -5.76 1.47 7.53
C LEU A 69 -5.80 2.99 7.52
N HIS A 70 -6.86 3.60 8.03
CA HIS A 70 -6.98 5.06 8.13
C HIS A 70 -5.92 5.65 9.07
N GLU A 71 -5.69 5.05 10.25
CA GLU A 71 -4.64 5.47 11.19
C GLU A 71 -3.25 5.46 10.53
N VAL A 72 -2.87 4.36 9.89
CA VAL A 72 -1.57 4.24 9.21
C VAL A 72 -1.45 5.19 8.02
N THR A 73 -2.53 5.38 7.25
CA THR A 73 -2.54 6.31 6.12
C THR A 73 -2.33 7.74 6.61
N GLY A 74 -3.05 8.16 7.66
CA GLY A 74 -2.89 9.49 8.25
C GLY A 74 -1.48 9.73 8.77
N GLN A 75 -0.90 8.76 9.48
CA GLN A 75 0.48 8.85 9.96
C GLN A 75 1.50 8.95 8.82
N ALA A 76 1.36 8.10 7.79
CA ALA A 76 2.27 8.10 6.64
C ALA A 76 2.17 9.39 5.82
N LEU A 77 0.96 9.93 5.63
CA LEU A 77 0.76 11.24 5.02
C LEU A 77 1.28 12.40 5.88
N GLY A 78 1.42 12.21 7.19
CA GLY A 78 2.09 13.16 8.07
C GLY A 78 3.60 13.19 7.86
N TRP A 79 4.22 12.05 7.55
CA TRP A 79 5.66 11.94 7.25
C TRP A 79 6.02 12.32 5.81
N ALA A 80 5.05 12.29 4.90
CA ALA A 80 5.27 12.61 3.48
C ALA A 80 5.30 14.13 3.18
N ARG A 81 5.11 14.97 4.19
CA ARG A 81 5.14 16.44 4.13
C ARG A 81 6.54 16.94 4.48
#